data_AF-A0A7S3AZN3-F1
#
_entry.id   AF-A0A7S3AZN3-F1
#
_cell.length_a   1.000
_cell.length_b   1.000
_cell.length_c   1.000
_cell.angle_alpha   90.00
_cell.angle_beta   90.00
_cell.angle_gamma   90.00
#
_symmetry.space_group_name_H-M   'P 1'
#
loop_
_entity.id
_entity.type
_entity.pdbx_description
1 polymer ?
#
loop_
_entity_poly.entity_id
_entity_poly.type
_entity_poly.pdbx_seq_one_letter_code
_entity_poly.pdbx_strand_id
1 'polypeptide(L)'
;IELLGRAPLLYELGALTSDPGAQSQPFHYDHLADGRLNVISCFIALQDIDTSMGPTELQLHTHRPVGQPDPLWGSVEGRAAAGRQALLAAGDMLIYDARLR
;
A
#
# COMPACT_ATOMS: atom_id res chain seq x y z
N ILE A 1 -18.65 7.14 1.55
CA ILE A 1 -18.00 6.71 0.30
C ILE A 1 -17.98 5.18 0.31
N GLU A 2 -18.41 4.55 -0.77
CA GLU A 2 -18.38 3.09 -0.95
C GLU A 2 -17.23 2.77 -1.91
N LEU A 3 -16.22 1.99 -1.46
CA LEU A 3 -14.97 1.79 -2.21
C LEU A 3 -14.99 0.58 -3.15
N LEU A 4 -15.63 -0.52 -2.75
CA LEU A 4 -15.62 -1.81 -3.47
C LEU A 4 -16.99 -2.24 -3.99
N GLY A 5 -18.00 -1.39 -3.88
CA GLY A 5 -19.39 -1.76 -4.16
C GLY A 5 -20.01 -2.60 -3.04
N ARG A 6 -21.11 -3.28 -3.36
CA ARG A 6 -21.95 -3.95 -2.38
C ARG A 6 -21.37 -5.31 -1.98
N ALA A 7 -21.28 -5.56 -0.68
CA ALA A 7 -20.82 -6.81 -0.07
C ALA A 7 -19.39 -7.23 -0.49
N PRO A 8 -18.35 -6.42 -0.18
CA PRO A 8 -16.98 -6.86 -0.35
C PRO A 8 -16.70 -8.11 0.49
N LEU A 9 -15.88 -9.02 -0.05
CA LEU A 9 -15.45 -10.23 0.63
C LEU A 9 -14.03 -10.06 1.15
N LEU A 10 -13.74 -10.67 2.30
CA LEU A 10 -12.36 -10.79 2.78
C LEU A 10 -11.61 -11.73 1.85
N TYR A 11 -10.55 -11.22 1.21
CA TYR A 11 -9.75 -11.97 0.26
C TYR A 11 -8.51 -12.60 0.93
N GLU A 12 -7.83 -11.84 1.79
CA GLU A 12 -6.61 -12.25 2.49
C GLU A 12 -6.58 -11.62 3.90
N LEU A 13 -5.97 -12.32 4.86
CA LEU A 13 -5.71 -11.81 6.20
C LEU A 13 -4.35 -12.32 6.69
N GLY A 14 -3.48 -11.38 7.06
CA GLY A 14 -2.14 -11.68 7.57
C GLY A 14 -1.64 -10.58 8.50
N ALA A 15 -0.43 -10.78 9.03
CA ALA A 15 0.28 -9.80 9.85
C ALA A 15 1.68 -9.58 9.28
N LEU A 16 2.14 -8.33 9.36
CA LEU A 16 3.48 -7.91 8.96
C LEU A 16 4.22 -7.41 10.20
N THR A 17 5.45 -7.88 10.38
CA THR A 17 6.33 -7.45 11.46
C THR A 17 7.69 -7.12 10.88
N SER A 18 8.28 -6.01 11.33
CA SER A 18 9.63 -5.58 10.95
C SER A 18 10.50 -5.50 12.19
N ASP A 19 11.59 -6.26 12.21
CA ASP A 19 12.57 -6.19 13.28
C ASP A 19 13.42 -4.90 13.17
N PRO A 20 13.98 -4.40 14.28
CA PRO A 20 14.92 -3.28 14.24
C PRO A 20 16.07 -3.54 13.27
N GLY A 21 16.28 -2.62 12.32
CA GLY A 21 17.31 -2.73 11.28
C GLY A 21 16.89 -3.55 10.05
N ALA A 22 15.63 -4.00 9.97
CA ALA A 22 15.08 -4.56 8.74
C ALA A 22 15.25 -3.58 7.56
N GLN A 23 15.56 -4.12 6.39
CA GLN A 23 15.71 -3.31 5.19
C GLN A 23 14.34 -2.81 4.71
N SER A 24 14.30 -1.57 4.21
CA SER A 24 13.11 -1.04 3.54
C SER A 24 12.73 -1.91 2.34
N GLN A 25 11.44 -2.19 2.22
CA GLN A 25 10.91 -2.87 1.03
C GLN A 25 10.98 -1.91 -0.17
N PRO A 26 11.36 -2.40 -1.37
CA PRO A 26 11.25 -1.60 -2.58
C PRO A 26 9.77 -1.30 -2.87
N PHE A 27 9.49 -0.15 -3.50
CA PHE A 27 8.14 0.17 -3.97
C PHE A 27 7.60 -0.94 -4.89
N HIS A 28 6.39 -1.41 -4.58
CA HIS A 28 5.72 -2.51 -5.25
C HIS A 28 4.20 -2.34 -5.16
N TYR A 29 3.46 -3.14 -5.93
CA TYR A 29 2.03 -3.28 -5.75
C TYR A 29 1.76 -4.52 -4.89
N ASP A 30 0.86 -4.44 -3.92
CA ASP A 30 0.42 -5.59 -3.13
C ASP A 30 -0.27 -6.63 -4.04
N HIS A 31 -1.07 -6.13 -4.98
CA HIS A 31 -1.78 -6.98 -5.94
C HIS A 31 -1.42 -6.58 -7.36
N LEU A 32 -0.94 -7.55 -8.14
CA LEU A 32 -0.62 -7.33 -9.55
C LEU A 32 -1.88 -6.89 -10.30
N ALA A 33 -1.71 -5.93 -11.20
CA ALA A 33 -2.75 -5.42 -12.07
C ALA A 33 -3.15 -6.43 -13.18
N ASP A 34 -3.30 -7.71 -12.84
CA ASP A 34 -3.69 -8.78 -13.77
C ASP A 34 -5.11 -8.61 -14.32
N GLY A 35 -5.85 -7.61 -13.81
CA GLY A 35 -7.00 -7.07 -14.48
C GLY A 35 -8.33 -7.64 -13.98
N ARG A 36 -8.37 -8.39 -12.87
CA ARG A 36 -9.57 -9.18 -12.55
C ARG A 36 -10.36 -8.72 -11.33
N LEU A 37 -9.72 -8.12 -10.32
CA LEU A 37 -10.37 -7.74 -9.07
C LEU A 37 -9.94 -6.34 -8.61
N ASN A 38 -10.88 -5.60 -8.03
CA ASN A 38 -10.56 -4.42 -7.23
C ASN A 38 -10.31 -4.88 -5.79
N VAL A 39 -9.11 -4.64 -5.28
CA VAL A 39 -8.70 -5.02 -3.93
C VAL A 39 -8.31 -3.75 -3.18
N ILE A 40 -8.82 -3.60 -1.96
CA ILE A 40 -8.41 -2.56 -1.02
C ILE A 40 -7.63 -3.26 0.10
N SER A 41 -6.40 -2.80 0.33
CA SER A 41 -5.58 -3.20 1.47
C SER A 41 -6.01 -2.37 2.69
N CYS A 42 -6.06 -3.01 3.86
CA CYS A 42 -6.35 -2.38 5.14
C CYS A 42 -5.33 -2.89 6.17
N PHE A 43 -4.41 -2.02 6.58
CA PHE A 43 -3.52 -2.29 7.70
C PHE A 43 -4.02 -1.60 8.95
N ILE A 44 -4.05 -2.36 10.05
CA ILE A 44 -4.38 -1.86 11.37
C ILE A 44 -3.09 -1.84 12.17
N ALA A 45 -2.68 -0.66 12.61
CA ALA A 45 -1.47 -0.51 13.42
C ALA A 45 -1.69 -1.17 14.79
N LEU A 46 -0.89 -2.18 15.13
CA LEU A 46 -0.99 -2.87 16.43
C LEU A 46 -0.20 -2.15 17.54
N GLN A 47 0.59 -1.15 17.16
CA GLN A 47 1.37 -0.27 18.02
C GLN A 47 1.56 1.09 17.32
N ASP A 48 2.02 2.10 18.03
CA ASP A 48 2.38 3.38 17.42
C ASP A 48 3.51 3.19 16.41
N ILE A 49 3.41 3.89 15.27
CA ILE A 49 4.35 3.87 14.16
C ILE A 49 4.84 5.30 13.92
N ASP A 50 6.12 5.53 14.21
CA ASP A 50 6.81 6.80 13.97
C ASP A 50 7.89 6.69 12.88
N THR A 51 8.54 7.82 12.57
CA THR A 51 9.56 7.90 11.51
C THR A 51 10.80 7.05 11.77
N SER A 52 11.09 6.67 13.02
CA SER A 52 12.24 5.85 13.37
C SER A 52 12.04 4.37 13.07
N MET A 53 10.78 3.95 12.85
CA MET A 53 10.40 2.55 12.64
C MET A 53 10.40 2.10 11.18
N GLY A 54 10.59 3.03 10.24
CA GLY A 54 10.41 2.75 8.81
C GLY A 54 8.93 2.57 8.46
N PRO A 55 8.08 3.60 8.64
CA PRO A 55 6.66 3.53 8.32
C PRO A 55 6.44 3.19 6.85
N THR A 56 5.29 2.57 6.54
CA THR A 56 4.87 2.37 5.15
C THR A 56 4.88 3.71 4.41
N GLU A 57 5.50 3.72 3.23
CA GLU A 57 5.61 4.87 2.36
C GLU A 57 4.76 4.64 1.11
N LEU A 58 3.96 5.65 0.73
CA LEU A 58 3.00 5.54 -0.38
C LEU A 58 3.29 6.59 -1.46
N GLN A 59 3.56 6.15 -2.68
CA GLN A 59 3.59 6.98 -3.88
C GLN A 59 2.15 7.29 -4.32
N LEU A 60 1.68 8.47 -3.92
CA LEU A 60 0.34 8.93 -4.23
C LEU A 60 0.08 8.95 -5.75
N HIS A 61 -1.17 8.69 -6.11
CA HIS A 61 -1.64 8.71 -7.51
C HIS A 61 -0.92 7.72 -8.43
N THR A 62 -0.36 6.63 -7.90
CA THR A 62 0.19 5.53 -8.72
C THR A 62 -0.82 4.42 -9.01
N HIS A 63 -1.89 4.30 -8.21
CA HIS A 63 -2.98 3.39 -8.50
C HIS A 63 -3.65 3.72 -9.84
N ARG A 64 -3.94 2.68 -10.63
CA ARG A 64 -4.55 2.79 -11.95
C ARG A 64 -5.76 1.89 -12.04
N PRO A 65 -6.73 2.22 -12.92
CA PRO A 65 -7.78 1.31 -13.29
C PRO A 65 -7.24 -0.07 -13.68
N VAL A 66 -8.07 -1.07 -13.42
CA VAL A 66 -7.84 -2.47 -13.79
C VAL A 66 -7.47 -2.56 -15.27
N GLY A 67 -6.35 -3.23 -15.59
CA GLY A 67 -5.88 -3.42 -16.97
C GLY A 67 -5.15 -2.21 -17.59
N GLN A 68 -4.96 -1.12 -16.85
CA GLN A 68 -4.16 0.02 -17.30
C GLN A 68 -2.77 0.00 -16.63
N PRO A 69 -1.68 -0.16 -17.41
CA PRO A 69 -0.33 -0.19 -16.85
C PRO A 69 0.09 1.19 -16.32
N ASP A 70 0.92 1.19 -15.29
CA ASP A 70 1.55 2.41 -14.79
C ASP A 70 2.75 2.78 -15.67
N PRO A 71 2.72 3.93 -16.38
CA PRO A 71 3.78 4.33 -17.30
C PRO A 71 5.12 4.64 -16.61
N LEU A 72 5.09 4.90 -15.29
CA LEU A 72 6.30 5.17 -14.50
C LEU A 72 6.79 3.92 -13.75
N TRP A 73 6.16 2.76 -13.97
CA TRP A 73 6.64 1.53 -13.37
C TRP A 73 8.02 1.16 -13.93
N GLY A 74 8.99 0.97 -13.03
CA GLY A 74 10.36 0.63 -13.39
C GLY A 74 11.21 1.79 -13.95
N SER A 75 10.61 2.94 -14.28
CA SER A 75 11.33 4.12 -14.78
C SER A 75 12.19 4.78 -13.68
N VAL A 76 13.18 5.58 -14.09
CA VAL A 76 14.04 6.31 -13.15
C VAL A 76 13.22 7.33 -12.36
N GLU A 77 12.32 8.04 -13.03
CA GLU A 77 11.41 9.03 -12.43
C GLU A 77 10.48 8.36 -11.42
N GLY A 78 9.91 7.21 -11.75
CA GLY A 78 9.05 6.45 -10.83
C GLY A 78 9.79 5.95 -9.60
N ARG A 79 11.07 5.58 -9.73
CA ARG A 79 11.93 5.19 -8.60
C ARG A 79 12.37 6.39 -7.75
N ALA A 80 12.46 7.56 -8.35
CA ALA A 80 12.86 8.80 -7.68
C ALA A 80 11.69 9.55 -7.02
N ALA A 81 10.44 9.17 -7.34
CA ALA A 81 9.26 9.81 -6.77
C ALA A 81 9.19 9.55 -5.26
N ALA A 82 9.21 10.63 -4.48
CA ALA A 82 9.02 10.56 -3.04
C ALA A 82 7.61 10.05 -2.71
N GLY A 83 7.52 9.17 -1.73
CA GLY A 83 6.25 8.76 -1.17
C GLY A 83 5.90 9.52 0.09
N ARG A 84 4.70 9.25 0.59
CA ARG A 84 4.16 9.81 1.81
C ARG A 84 4.17 8.74 2.89
N GLN A 85 4.82 9.03 4.00
CA GLN A 85 4.88 8.14 5.16
C GLN A 85 3.53 8.10 5.90
N ALA A 86 3.10 6.90 6.25
CA ALA A 86 1.94 6.65 7.09
C ALA A 86 2.37 6.52 8.56
N LEU A 87 2.34 7.64 9.29
CA LEU A 87 2.50 7.65 10.75
C LEU A 87 1.14 7.37 11.39
N LEU A 88 1.08 6.37 12.26
CA LEU A 88 -0.17 5.79 12.77
C LEU A 88 -0.05 5.59 14.27
N ALA A 89 -1.11 5.91 15.02
CA ALA A 89 -1.22 5.47 16.41
C ALA A 89 -1.74 4.02 16.46
N ALA A 90 -1.57 3.34 17.58
CA ALA A 90 -2.15 2.02 17.81
C ALA A 90 -3.68 2.05 17.60
N GLY A 91 -4.19 1.16 16.74
CA GLY A 91 -5.59 1.07 16.34
C GLY A 91 -5.96 1.91 15.12
N ASP A 92 -5.10 2.82 14.66
CA ASP A 92 -5.34 3.53 13.39
C ASP A 92 -5.27 2.57 12.21
N MET A 93 -5.99 2.93 11.14
CA MET A 93 -6.07 2.14 9.92
C MET A 93 -5.50 2.90 8.74
N LEU A 94 -4.62 2.25 7.99
CA LEU A 94 -4.21 2.66 6.66
C LEU A 94 -5.01 1.85 5.62
N ILE A 95 -5.87 2.55 4.87
CA ILE A 95 -6.70 1.97 3.83
C ILE A 95 -6.26 2.54 2.47
N TYR A 96 -5.91 1.68 1.53
CA TYR A 96 -5.46 2.09 0.20
C TYR A 96 -5.82 1.04 -0.87
N ASP A 97 -5.82 1.49 -2.12
CA ASP A 97 -5.96 0.60 -3.27
C ASP A 97 -4.72 -0.30 -3.38
N ALA A 98 -4.88 -1.62 -3.47
CA ALA A 98 -3.76 -2.57 -3.51
C ALA A 98 -2.83 -2.41 -4.75
N ARG A 99 -3.21 -1.52 -5.68
CA ARG A 99 -2.41 -1.08 -6.83
C ARG A 99 -1.68 0.25 -6.57
N LEU A 100 -1.69 0.76 -5.35
CA LEU A 100 -0.81 1.85 -4.94
C LEU A 100 0.59 1.29 -4.67
N ARG A 101 1.60 2.11 -4.94
CA ARG A 101 3.00 1.83 -4.56
C ARG A 101 3.35 2.56 -3.29
#